data_AF-G2SZQ9-F1
#
_entry.id   AF-G2SZQ9-F1
#
_cell.length_a   1.000
_cell.length_b   1.000
_cell.length_c   1.000
_cell.angle_alpha   90.00
_cell.angle_beta   90.00
_cell.angle_gamma   90.00
#
_symmetry.space_group_name_H-M   'P 1'
#
loop_
_entity.id
_entity.type
_entity.pdbx_description
1 polymer ?
#
loop_
_entity_poly.entity_id
_entity_poly.type
_entity_poly.pdbx_seq_one_letter_code
_entity_poly.pdbx_strand_id
1 'polypeptide(L)' 'MCQGRMPQSVWERYLKMKEAPAHPANLDVLIQNFDCALSHPDANDLEKLKEAVMDPSF' A
#
# COMPACT_ATOMS: atom_id res chain seq x y z
N MET A 1 -7.90 8.76 -8.18
CA MET A 1 -7.76 7.30 -8.37
C MET A 1 -6.59 6.85 -7.50
N CYS A 2 -6.80 5.95 -6.55
CA CYS A 2 -5.70 5.38 -5.77
C CYS A 2 -4.86 4.49 -6.70
N GLN A 3 -3.56 4.76 -6.80
CA GLN A 3 -2.63 4.13 -7.75
C GLN A 3 -2.25 2.67 -7.38
N GLY A 4 -3.15 1.89 -6.80
CA GLY A 4 -2.85 0.54 -6.31
C GLY A 4 -2.00 0.54 -5.03
N ARG A 5 -1.16 -0.49 -4.85
CA ARG A 5 -0.31 -0.66 -3.67
C ARG A 5 0.64 0.51 -3.50
N MET A 6 0.69 1.08 -2.29
CA MET A 6 1.63 2.17 -2.01
C MET A 6 3.08 1.68 -2.13
N PRO A 7 3.98 2.46 -2.78
CA PRO A 7 5.36 2.06 -2.94
C PRO A 7 6.12 2.11 -1.60
N GLN A 8 7.03 1.15 -1.39
CA GLN A 8 7.83 1.01 -0.17
C GLN A 8 8.61 2.28 0.20
N SER A 9 9.03 3.07 -0.79
CA SER A 9 9.72 4.35 -0.58
C SER A 9 8.92 5.36 0.25
N VAL A 10 7.59 5.24 0.28
CA VAL A 10 6.72 6.09 1.11
C VAL A 10 6.84 5.70 2.58
N TRP A 11 6.87 4.40 2.87
CA TRP A 11 7.08 3.89 4.23
C TRP A 11 8.46 4.27 4.76
N GLU A 12 9.51 4.09 3.94
CA GLU A 12 10.89 4.47 4.29
C GLU A 12 11.01 5.97 4.59
N ARG A 13 10.32 6.82 3.80
CA ARG A 13 10.25 8.25 4.06
C ARG A 13 9.59 8.56 5.40
N TYR A 14 8.49 7.90 5.74
CA TYR A 14 7.83 8.10 7.03
C TYR A 14 8.71 7.66 8.19
N LEU A 15 9.42 6.53 8.09
CA LEU A 15 10.36 6.12 9.13
C LEU A 15 11.48 7.15 9.33
N LYS A 16 12.10 7.62 8.24
CA LYS A 16 13.14 8.64 8.32
C LYS A 16 12.64 9.96 8.93
N MET A 17 11.38 10.32 8.67
CA MET A 17 10.77 11.51 9.29
C MET A 17 10.53 11.33 10.80
N LYS A 18 10.35 10.09 11.29
CA LYS A 18 10.15 9.79 12.72
C LYS A 18 11.40 10.03 13.56
N GLU A 19 12.57 9.91 12.94
CA GLU A 19 13.87 10.16 13.59
C GLU A 19 14.12 11.65 13.88
N ALA A 20 13.31 12.55 13.30
CA ALA A 20 13.44 13.98 13.53
C ALA A 20 12.89 14.39 14.93
N PRO A 21 13.56 15.32 15.66
CA PRO A 21 13.13 15.75 17.00
C PRO A 21 11.75 16.43 17.06
N ALA A 22 11.29 16.98 15.94
CA ALA A 22 10.02 17.69 15.81
C ALA A 22 9.11 17.03 14.76
N HIS A 23 9.06 15.69 14.77
CA HIS A 23 8.25 14.96 13.80
C HIS A 23 6.75 15.20 14.00
N PRO A 24 5.94 15.16 12.92
CA PRO A 24 4.49 15.27 13.02
C PRO A 24 3.89 14.15 13.87
N ALA A 25 2.96 14.46 14.77
CA ALA A 25 2.32 13.45 15.64
C ALA A 25 1.49 12.41 14.86
N ASN A 26 1.06 12.73 13.63
CA ASN A 26 0.26 11.83 12.79
C ASN A 26 1.10 10.81 12.01
N LEU A 27 2.43 10.82 12.15
CA LEU A 27 3.31 9.97 11.35
C LEU A 27 3.09 8.47 11.62
N ASP A 28 2.85 8.10 12.88
CA ASP A 28 2.54 6.72 13.26
C ASP A 28 1.23 6.23 12.62
N VAL A 29 0.22 7.10 12.54
CA VAL A 29 -1.05 6.80 11.88
C VAL A 29 -0.83 6.59 10.37
N LEU A 30 0.05 7.37 9.74
CA LEU A 30 0.38 7.20 8.32
C LEU A 30 1.11 5.88 8.04
N ILE A 31 2.02 5.47 8.93
CA ILE A 31 2.72 4.18 8.83
C ILE A 31 1.72 3.03 9.02
N GLN A 32 0.84 3.10 10.01
CA GLN A 32 -0.20 2.10 10.22
C GLN A 32 -1.14 1.99 9.02
N ASN A 33 -1.55 3.13 8.44
CA ASN A 33 -2.39 3.14 7.24
C ASN A 33 -1.68 2.50 6.05
N PHE A 34 -0.36 2.70 5.90
CA PHE A 34 0.44 2.03 4.88
C PHE A 34 0.41 0.51 5.08
N ASP A 35 0.67 0.03 6.30
CA ASP A 35 0.70 -1.39 6.62
C ASP A 35 -0.66 -2.06 6.38
N CYS A 36 -1.77 -1.41 6.75
CA CYS A 36 -3.11 -1.90 6.43
C CYS A 36 -3.35 -1.95 4.91
N ALA A 37 -2.88 -0.95 4.18
CA ALA A 37 -3.04 -0.84 2.73
C ALA A 37 -2.17 -1.83 1.94
N LEU A 38 -1.18 -2.49 2.54
CA LEU A 38 -0.37 -3.53 1.87
C LEU A 38 -1.22 -4.71 1.40
N SER A 39 -2.34 -4.97 2.09
CA SER A 39 -3.29 -6.02 1.73
C SER A 39 -4.22 -5.64 0.57
N HIS A 40 -4.21 -4.37 0.13
CA HIS A 40 -5.10 -3.93 -0.94
C HIS A 40 -4.62 -4.49 -2.29
N PRO A 41 -5.55 -4.99 -3.12
CA PRO A 41 -5.23 -5.50 -4.44
C PRO A 41 -4.69 -4.39 -5.33
N ASP A 42 -3.66 -4.70 -6.12
CA ASP A 42 -3.15 -3.82 -7.15
C ASP A 42 -3.79 -4.13 -8.53
N ALA A 43 -3.37 -3.38 -9.56
CA ALA A 43 -3.91 -3.57 -10.91
C ALA A 43 -3.61 -4.97 -11.47
N ASN A 44 -2.47 -5.56 -11.13
CA ASN A 44 -2.10 -6.90 -11.56
C ASN A 44 -2.91 -7.97 -10.82
N ASP A 45 -3.21 -7.77 -9.53
CA ASP A 45 -4.15 -8.62 -8.79
C ASP A 45 -5.55 -8.59 -9.44
N LEU A 46 -6.00 -7.42 -9.89
CA LEU A 46 -7.28 -7.28 -10.59
C LEU A 46 -7.28 -7.92 -11.98
N GLU A 47 -6.19 -7.83 -12.75
CA GLU A 47 -6.09 -8.53 -14.04
C GLU A 47 -6.10 -10.05 -13.86
N LYS A 48 -5.34 -10.57 -12.89
CA LYS A 48 -5.38 -12.01 -12.56
C LYS A 48 -6.76 -12.48 -12.12
N LEU A 49 -7.50 -11.65 -11.36
CA LEU A 49 -8.87 -11.95 -10.99
C LEU A 49 -9.76 -12.04 -12.24
N LYS A 50 -9.63 -11.13 -13.21
CA LYS A 50 -10.39 -11.20 -14.46
C LYS A 50 -10.07 -12.47 -15.24
N GLU A 51 -8.79 -12.81 -15.37
CA GLU A 51 -8.36 -14.05 -16.04
C GLU A 51 -8.95 -15.29 -15.36
N ALA A 52 -8.88 -15.37 -14.02
CA ALA A 52 -9.40 -16.48 -13.26
C ALA A 52 -10.93 -16.63 -13.37
N VAL A 53 -11.68 -15.52 -13.47
CA VAL A 53 -13.14 -15.56 -13.65
C VAL A 53 -13.52 -15.90 -15.10
N MET A 54 -12.67 -15.58 -16.08
CA MET A 54 -12.90 -15.83 -17.49
C MET A 54 -12.39 -17.20 -17.96
N ASP A 55 -11.58 -17.90 -17.17
CA ASP A 55 -11.09 -19.25 -17.49
C ASP A 55 -12.25 -20.26 -17.39
N PRO A 56 -12.68 -20.88 -18.51
CA PRO A 56 -13.76 -21.86 -18.52
C PRO A 56 -13.34 -23.23 -17.94
N SER A 57 -12.10 -23.37 -17.47
CA SER A 57 -11.55 -24.59 -16.88
C SER A 57 -11.84 -24.73 -15.36
N PHE A 58 -12.56 -23.77 -14.78
CA PHE A 58 -13.06 -23.79 -13.39
C PHE A 58 -14.49 -24.30 -13.26
#